data_AF-A0A971BT00-F1
#
_entry.id   AF-A0A971BT00-F1
#
_cell.length_a   1.000
_cell.length_b   1.000
_cell.length_c   1.000
_cell.angle_alpha   90.00
_cell.angle_beta   90.00
_cell.angle_gamma   90.00
#
_symmetry.space_group_name_H-M   'P 1'
#
loop_
_entity.id
_entity.type
_entity.pdbx_description
1 polymer ?
#
loop_
_entity_poly.entity_id
_entity_poly.type
_entity_poly.pdbx_seq_one_letter_code
_entity_poly.pdbx_strand_id
1 'polypeptide(L)'
;MPSFVKLSLSSLLLLAGLTGAAFGQGSREEVRAAVDAVVGEAYRAAAAEFPCKTKTRGKGKIIRWQDVEKCVNYAHDRVDWEGLSERIRTIGQQAGLERAALAAEIEASLTAQAIPFSAIYVVKDAGARLPLSNSFLKFLPPDSLLDLPVYNQKGDLLGSFSGAYFFERSGGLSTATGYRRPNFQYKDLNGEMQAPSETFLIDRYGVPWKDAESQPGFRLPADKLVPKR
;
A
#
# COMPACT_ATOMS: atom_id res chain seq x y z
N MET A 1 -44.11 71.80 -22.37
CA MET A 1 -44.05 71.48 -20.92
C MET A 1 -44.43 70.01 -20.75
N PRO A 2 -43.82 69.31 -19.78
CA PRO A 2 -42.61 68.46 -19.83
C PRO A 2 -42.97 67.00 -20.25
N SER A 3 -42.16 65.93 -20.26
CA SER A 3 -40.90 65.58 -19.62
C SER A 3 -40.31 64.29 -20.26
N PHE A 4 -38.98 64.18 -20.21
CA PHE A 4 -38.07 63.01 -20.09
C PHE A 4 -38.70 61.59 -20.05
N VAL A 5 -38.10 60.55 -20.67
CA VAL A 5 -36.89 59.85 -20.18
C VAL A 5 -36.16 59.13 -21.32
N LYS A 6 -34.83 59.31 -21.38
CA LYS A 6 -33.86 58.41 -22.04
C LYS A 6 -33.59 57.22 -21.10
N LEU A 7 -33.53 56.00 -21.62
CA LEU A 7 -32.72 54.94 -21.04
C LEU A 7 -32.09 54.09 -22.13
N SER A 8 -30.77 53.98 -21.99
CA SER A 8 -29.78 53.33 -22.82
C SER A 8 -29.31 52.05 -22.11
N LEU A 9 -28.54 51.26 -22.84
CA LEU A 9 -27.61 50.20 -22.41
C LEU A 9 -28.13 48.76 -22.29
N SER A 10 -27.67 47.95 -23.25
CA SER A 10 -26.69 46.87 -23.05
C SER A 10 -26.96 45.82 -21.98
N SER A 11 -27.15 44.57 -22.40
CA SER A 11 -26.36 43.40 -21.96
C SER A 11 -27.07 42.10 -22.30
N LEU A 12 -26.60 41.39 -23.32
CA LEU A 12 -26.90 39.97 -23.50
C LEU A 12 -25.76 39.32 -24.29
N LEU A 13 -24.64 39.08 -23.59
CA LEU A 13 -23.57 38.19 -24.02
C LEU A 13 -22.78 37.76 -22.78
N LEU A 14 -23.29 36.73 -22.11
CA LEU A 14 -22.58 35.99 -21.07
C LEU A 14 -23.16 34.57 -21.01
N LEU A 15 -22.64 33.70 -21.88
CA LEU A 15 -22.72 32.24 -21.75
C LEU A 15 -21.65 31.60 -22.66
N ALA A 16 -20.40 31.90 -22.35
CA ALA A 16 -19.24 31.14 -22.80
C ALA A 16 -18.42 30.80 -21.56
N GLY A 17 -18.73 29.69 -20.91
CA GLY A 17 -18.04 29.33 -19.68
C GLY A 17 -18.54 28.06 -18.98
N LEU A 18 -18.79 26.97 -19.71
CA LEU A 18 -19.05 25.65 -19.08
C LEU A 18 -18.48 24.43 -19.83
N THR A 19 -17.64 24.60 -20.85
CA THR A 19 -17.09 23.46 -21.61
C THR A 19 -15.70 23.00 -21.14
N GLY A 20 -15.08 23.66 -20.17
CA GLY A 20 -13.73 23.31 -19.69
C GLY A 20 -13.64 22.12 -18.72
N ALA A 21 -14.73 21.78 -18.01
CA ALA A 21 -14.69 20.75 -16.96
C ALA A 21 -14.88 19.32 -17.49
N ALA A 22 -15.67 19.15 -18.57
CA ALA A 22 -16.00 17.82 -19.10
C ALA A 22 -14.84 17.15 -19.85
N PHE A 23 -13.98 17.92 -20.52
CA PHE A 23 -12.82 17.38 -21.24
C PHE A 23 -11.68 16.93 -20.32
N GLY A 24 -11.58 17.48 -19.10
CA GLY A 24 -10.57 17.10 -18.11
C GLY A 24 -10.97 15.91 -17.23
N GLN A 25 -12.28 15.69 -17.02
CA GLN A 25 -12.77 14.54 -16.26
C GLN A 25 -12.77 13.25 -17.10
N GLY A 26 -13.18 13.32 -18.36
CA GLY A 26 -13.17 12.14 -19.26
C GLY A 26 -11.75 11.55 -19.44
N SER A 27 -10.75 12.40 -19.64
CA SER A 27 -9.36 11.95 -19.81
C SER A 27 -8.76 11.34 -18.54
N ARG A 28 -9.12 11.86 -17.35
CA ARG A 28 -8.63 11.32 -16.08
C ARG A 28 -9.27 9.98 -15.73
N GLU A 29 -10.57 9.82 -15.97
CA GLU A 29 -11.26 8.55 -15.76
C GLU A 29 -10.74 7.45 -16.71
N GLU A 30 -10.46 7.81 -17.96
CA GLU A 30 -9.84 6.91 -18.94
C GLU A 30 -8.44 6.45 -18.50
N VAL A 31 -7.60 7.39 -18.04
CA VAL A 31 -6.29 7.06 -17.48
C VAL A 31 -6.43 6.12 -16.29
N ARG A 32 -7.30 6.46 -15.33
CA ARG A 32 -7.50 5.65 -14.13
C ARG A 32 -7.93 4.24 -14.50
N ALA A 33 -8.89 4.10 -15.41
CA ALA A 33 -9.33 2.80 -15.90
C ALA A 33 -8.20 2.01 -16.59
N ALA A 34 -7.35 2.68 -17.37
CA ALA A 34 -6.18 2.07 -17.99
C ALA A 34 -5.15 1.59 -16.94
N VAL A 35 -4.84 2.42 -15.94
CA VAL A 35 -3.95 2.05 -14.83
C VAL A 35 -4.54 0.87 -14.05
N ASP A 36 -5.83 0.92 -13.72
CA ASP A 36 -6.54 -0.13 -13.00
C ASP A 36 -6.51 -1.47 -13.75
N ALA A 37 -6.68 -1.44 -15.07
CA ALA A 37 -6.61 -2.64 -15.90
C ALA A 37 -5.23 -3.31 -15.84
N VAL A 38 -4.15 -2.52 -16.03
CA VAL A 38 -2.77 -3.03 -16.04
C VAL A 38 -2.35 -3.50 -14.64
N VAL A 39 -2.63 -2.72 -13.60
CA VAL A 39 -2.36 -3.11 -12.21
C VAL A 39 -3.16 -4.36 -11.84
N GLY A 40 -4.38 -4.50 -12.33
CA GLY A 40 -5.21 -5.66 -12.04
C GLY A 40 -4.76 -6.95 -12.72
N GLU A 41 -4.14 -6.86 -13.89
CA GLU A 41 -3.43 -8.01 -14.46
C GLU A 41 -2.28 -8.47 -13.56
N ALA A 42 -1.51 -7.53 -13.00
CA ALA A 42 -0.41 -7.83 -12.08
C ALA A 42 -0.91 -8.49 -10.79
N TYR A 43 -2.01 -8.01 -10.21
CA TYR A 43 -2.63 -8.66 -9.04
C TYR A 43 -3.16 -10.05 -9.35
N ARG A 44 -3.75 -10.29 -10.53
CA ARG A 44 -4.15 -11.64 -10.95
C ARG A 44 -2.95 -12.59 -11.05
N ALA A 45 -1.83 -12.13 -11.62
CA ALA A 45 -0.60 -12.91 -11.68
C ALA A 45 -0.04 -13.21 -10.28
N ALA A 46 0.02 -12.20 -9.40
CA ALA A 46 0.49 -12.35 -8.04
C ALA A 46 -0.36 -13.33 -7.22
N ALA A 47 -1.70 -13.26 -7.38
CA ALA A 47 -2.66 -14.05 -6.62
C ALA A 47 -2.90 -15.47 -7.15
N ALA A 48 -2.27 -15.87 -8.27
CA ALA A 48 -2.56 -17.13 -8.96
C ALA A 48 -2.42 -18.39 -8.09
N GLU A 49 -1.59 -18.34 -7.03
CA GLU A 49 -1.37 -19.47 -6.11
C GLU A 49 -1.82 -19.19 -4.66
N PHE A 50 -2.58 -18.11 -4.45
CA PHE A 50 -3.24 -17.90 -3.17
C PHE A 50 -4.51 -18.78 -3.05
N PRO A 51 -4.90 -19.19 -1.83
CA PRO A 51 -4.24 -18.94 -0.55
C PRO A 51 -3.13 -19.95 -0.21
N CYS A 52 -2.09 -19.48 0.47
CA CYS A 52 -0.99 -20.30 0.98
C CYS A 52 -1.36 -20.97 2.31
N LYS A 53 -1.06 -22.26 2.45
CA LYS A 53 -1.21 -22.98 3.73
C LYS A 53 -0.10 -22.58 4.68
N THR A 54 -0.46 -22.21 5.90
CA THR A 54 0.53 -21.84 6.93
C THR A 54 0.50 -22.81 8.11
N LYS A 55 1.64 -22.90 8.79
CA LYS A 55 1.77 -23.58 10.09
C LYS A 55 1.92 -22.55 11.20
N THR A 56 1.60 -22.92 12.43
CA THR A 56 1.92 -22.13 13.62
C THR A 56 3.13 -22.72 14.34
N ARG A 57 3.90 -21.88 15.06
CA ARG A 57 5.06 -22.31 15.83
C ARG A 57 5.17 -21.56 17.16
N GLY A 58 5.81 -22.21 18.14
CA GLY A 58 6.19 -21.61 19.42
C GLY A 58 5.03 -21.50 20.41
N LYS A 59 5.35 -21.11 21.65
CA LYS A 59 4.34 -20.92 22.71
C LYS A 59 3.34 -19.81 22.36
N GLY A 60 3.81 -18.79 21.66
CA GLY A 60 2.99 -17.66 21.21
C GLY A 60 2.06 -17.97 20.02
N LYS A 61 2.05 -19.21 19.52
CA LYS A 61 1.24 -19.63 18.35
C LYS A 61 1.35 -18.65 17.17
N ILE A 62 2.56 -18.17 16.89
CA ILE A 62 2.80 -17.26 15.78
C ILE A 62 2.76 -18.06 14.48
N ILE A 63 2.09 -17.53 13.45
CA ILE A 63 2.13 -18.10 12.10
C ILE A 63 3.58 -18.10 11.64
N ARG A 64 4.06 -19.24 11.16
CA ARG A 64 5.44 -19.46 10.79
C ARG A 64 5.87 -18.44 9.73
N TRP A 65 6.84 -17.59 10.07
CA TRP A 65 7.30 -16.52 9.20
C TRP A 65 7.78 -17.01 7.82
N GLN A 66 8.39 -18.20 7.73
CA GLN A 66 8.84 -18.74 6.44
C GLN A 66 7.69 -19.00 5.46
N ASP A 67 6.55 -19.44 5.98
CA ASP A 67 5.38 -19.74 5.15
C ASP A 67 4.78 -18.41 4.63
N VAL A 68 4.73 -17.40 5.50
CA VAL A 68 4.32 -16.02 5.16
C VAL A 68 5.23 -15.43 4.10
N GLU A 69 6.55 -15.42 4.35
CA GLU A 69 7.55 -14.83 3.46
C GLU A 69 7.58 -15.50 2.10
N LYS A 70 7.62 -16.84 2.06
CA LYS A 70 7.61 -17.59 0.80
C LYS A 70 6.37 -17.24 -0.04
N CYS A 71 5.21 -17.13 0.61
CA CYS A 71 3.95 -16.84 -0.06
C CYS A 71 3.99 -15.49 -0.80
N VAL A 72 4.32 -14.41 -0.08
CA VAL A 72 4.28 -13.05 -0.66
C VAL A 72 5.46 -12.75 -1.57
N ASN A 73 6.64 -13.31 -1.30
CA ASN A 73 7.78 -13.17 -2.23
C ASN A 73 7.48 -13.88 -3.55
N TYR A 74 6.93 -15.10 -3.53
CA TYR A 74 6.56 -15.77 -4.79
C TYR A 74 5.45 -15.04 -5.52
N ALA A 75 4.48 -14.45 -4.81
CA ALA A 75 3.47 -13.60 -5.43
C ALA A 75 4.09 -12.38 -6.12
N HIS A 76 5.04 -11.72 -5.47
CA HIS A 76 5.83 -10.64 -6.07
C HIS A 76 6.63 -11.12 -7.30
N ASP A 77 7.25 -12.29 -7.25
CA ASP A 77 8.11 -12.80 -8.31
C ASP A 77 7.34 -13.26 -9.56
N ARG A 78 6.02 -13.49 -9.46
CA ARG A 78 5.16 -13.81 -10.62
C ARG A 78 4.78 -12.60 -11.46
N VAL A 79 5.02 -11.39 -10.96
CA VAL A 79 4.67 -10.16 -11.68
C VAL A 79 5.78 -9.84 -12.70
N ASP A 80 5.37 -9.61 -13.95
CA ASP A 80 6.25 -9.02 -14.96
C ASP A 80 6.43 -7.53 -14.66
N TRP A 81 7.39 -7.23 -13.77
CA TRP A 81 7.65 -5.88 -13.30
C TRP A 81 8.10 -4.92 -14.40
N GLU A 82 8.89 -5.42 -15.35
CA GLU A 82 9.41 -4.61 -16.45
C GLU A 82 8.29 -4.24 -17.41
N GLY A 83 7.51 -5.22 -17.88
CA GLY A 83 6.36 -4.98 -18.75
C GLY A 83 5.28 -4.13 -18.08
N LEU A 84 5.02 -4.34 -16.79
CA LEU A 84 4.08 -3.55 -16.01
C LEU A 84 4.50 -2.08 -15.89
N SER A 85 5.76 -1.82 -15.50
CA SER A 85 6.28 -0.45 -15.37
C SER A 85 6.27 0.29 -16.70
N GLU A 86 6.64 -0.40 -17.79
CA GLU A 86 6.63 0.16 -19.13
C GLU A 86 5.23 0.55 -19.60
N ARG A 87 4.23 -0.31 -19.39
CA ARG A 87 2.82 -0.02 -19.75
C ARG A 87 2.27 1.19 -18.98
N ILE A 88 2.56 1.28 -17.68
CA ILE A 88 2.17 2.42 -16.84
C ILE A 88 2.84 3.71 -17.35
N ARG A 89 4.12 3.65 -17.70
CA ARG A 89 4.85 4.78 -18.28
C ARG A 89 4.22 5.22 -19.60
N THR A 90 3.87 4.28 -20.48
CA THR A 90 3.18 4.58 -21.75
C THR A 90 1.83 5.26 -21.52
N ILE A 91 1.01 4.78 -20.58
CA ILE A 91 -0.27 5.40 -20.22
C ILE A 91 -0.07 6.86 -19.80
N GLY A 92 0.88 7.11 -18.89
CA GLY A 92 1.19 8.46 -18.43
C GLY A 92 1.64 9.39 -19.56
N GLN A 93 2.49 8.91 -20.47
CA GLN A 93 2.98 9.68 -21.62
C GLN A 93 1.87 10.01 -22.62
N GLN A 94 1.02 9.03 -22.97
CA GLN A 94 -0.08 9.23 -23.90
C GLN A 94 -1.12 10.22 -23.38
N ALA A 95 -1.32 10.24 -22.07
CA ALA A 95 -2.23 11.16 -21.41
C ALA A 95 -1.60 12.53 -21.07
N GLY A 96 -0.30 12.72 -21.32
CA GLY A 96 0.40 13.95 -20.94
C GLY A 96 0.41 14.23 -19.43
N LEU A 97 0.36 13.17 -18.61
CA LEU A 97 0.30 13.29 -17.16
C LEU A 97 1.67 13.60 -16.56
N GLU A 98 1.67 14.58 -15.67
CA GLU A 98 2.79 14.80 -14.76
C GLU A 98 3.01 13.59 -13.87
N ARG A 99 4.28 13.34 -13.53
CA ARG A 99 4.69 12.15 -12.74
C ARG A 99 3.92 12.02 -11.42
N ALA A 100 3.66 13.13 -10.75
CA ALA A 100 2.93 13.13 -9.47
C ALA A 100 1.46 12.74 -9.64
N ALA A 101 0.83 13.15 -10.74
CA ALA A 101 -0.55 12.78 -11.06
C ALA A 101 -0.64 11.30 -11.41
N LEU A 102 0.27 10.79 -12.24
CA LEU A 102 0.35 9.35 -12.54
C LEU A 102 0.61 8.53 -11.27
N ALA A 103 1.52 8.96 -10.40
CA ALA A 103 1.79 8.30 -9.13
C ALA A 103 0.54 8.23 -8.24
N ALA A 104 -0.29 9.28 -8.20
CA ALA A 104 -1.54 9.27 -7.45
C ALA A 104 -2.55 8.24 -8.00
N GLU A 105 -2.67 8.12 -9.34
CA GLU A 105 -3.54 7.10 -9.94
C GLU A 105 -3.02 5.67 -9.68
N ILE A 106 -1.70 5.46 -9.71
CA ILE A 106 -1.07 4.19 -9.33
C ILE A 106 -1.37 3.86 -7.86
N GLU A 107 -1.17 4.81 -6.95
CA GLU A 107 -1.44 4.63 -5.51
C GLU A 107 -2.91 4.27 -5.23
N ALA A 108 -3.83 4.95 -5.90
CA ALA A 108 -5.26 4.67 -5.80
C ALA A 108 -5.58 3.25 -6.29
N SER A 109 -5.04 2.85 -7.45
CA SER A 109 -5.22 1.51 -8.00
C SER A 109 -4.66 0.41 -7.10
N LEU A 110 -3.43 0.60 -6.60
CA LEU A 110 -2.77 -0.34 -5.71
C LEU A 110 -3.54 -0.55 -4.41
N THR A 111 -4.13 0.52 -3.87
CA THR A 111 -4.95 0.49 -2.66
C THR A 111 -6.27 -0.24 -2.91
N ALA A 112 -6.94 0.07 -4.03
CA ALA A 112 -8.21 -0.56 -4.40
C ALA A 112 -8.08 -2.08 -4.63
N GLN A 113 -6.91 -2.53 -5.08
CA GLN A 113 -6.66 -3.94 -5.41
C GLN A 113 -5.94 -4.74 -4.31
N ALA A 114 -5.69 -4.13 -3.15
CA ALA A 114 -5.03 -4.81 -2.04
C ALA A 114 -5.82 -6.06 -1.61
N ILE A 115 -5.12 -7.18 -1.42
CA ILE A 115 -5.74 -8.48 -1.15
C ILE A 115 -5.83 -8.68 0.37
N PRO A 116 -6.97 -9.08 0.95
CA PRO A 116 -7.09 -9.30 2.38
C PRO A 116 -6.30 -10.53 2.86
N PHE A 117 -5.88 -10.53 4.13
CA PHE A 117 -5.12 -11.64 4.73
C PHE A 117 -5.78 -13.00 4.57
N SER A 118 -7.10 -13.08 4.78
CA SER A 118 -7.90 -14.30 4.62
C SER A 118 -7.89 -14.87 3.20
N ALA A 119 -7.67 -14.03 2.18
CA ALA A 119 -7.51 -14.50 0.80
C ALA A 119 -6.06 -14.94 0.50
N ILE A 120 -5.08 -14.54 1.30
CA ILE A 120 -3.66 -14.88 1.11
C ILE A 120 -3.27 -16.13 1.90
N TYR A 121 -3.82 -16.32 3.10
CA TYR A 121 -3.37 -17.38 4.03
C TYR A 121 -4.52 -18.24 4.52
N VAL A 122 -4.30 -19.56 4.51
CA VAL A 122 -5.13 -20.52 5.26
C VAL A 122 -4.51 -20.74 6.63
N VAL A 123 -5.14 -20.19 7.66
CA VAL A 123 -4.70 -20.30 9.06
C VAL A 123 -5.68 -21.20 9.83
N LYS A 124 -5.18 -22.31 10.37
CA LYS A 124 -6.03 -23.29 11.08
C LYS A 124 -6.36 -22.91 12.52
N ASP A 125 -5.45 -22.22 13.19
CA ASP A 125 -5.61 -21.81 14.59
C ASP A 125 -6.04 -20.34 14.62
N ALA A 126 -7.31 -20.09 14.90
CA ALA A 126 -7.84 -18.73 15.00
C ALA A 126 -7.20 -17.90 16.14
N GLY A 127 -6.60 -18.57 17.14
CA GLY A 127 -5.83 -17.94 18.21
C GLY A 127 -4.37 -17.67 17.83
N ALA A 128 -3.99 -17.90 16.58
CA ALA A 128 -2.65 -17.60 16.10
C ALA A 128 -2.40 -16.09 15.99
N ARG A 129 -1.12 -15.73 15.84
CA ARG A 129 -0.70 -14.35 15.55
C ARG A 129 -0.01 -14.25 14.21
N LEU A 130 -0.37 -13.25 13.42
CA LEU A 130 0.32 -12.88 12.19
C LEU A 130 1.69 -12.27 12.54
N PRO A 131 2.81 -12.81 12.02
CA PRO A 131 4.14 -12.30 12.32
C PRO A 131 4.42 -10.95 11.68
N LEU A 132 4.99 -10.02 12.44
CA LEU A 132 5.49 -8.74 11.92
C LEU A 132 6.95 -8.86 11.47
N SER A 133 7.23 -9.74 10.50
CA SER A 133 8.60 -9.95 10.00
C SER A 133 9.05 -8.86 9.02
N ASN A 134 10.36 -8.59 8.95
CA ASN A 134 10.90 -7.58 8.02
C ASN A 134 10.52 -7.86 6.55
N SER A 135 10.43 -9.12 6.14
CA SER A 135 10.09 -9.50 4.76
C SER A 135 8.63 -9.25 4.44
N PHE A 136 7.74 -9.54 5.38
CA PHE A 136 6.31 -9.32 5.25
C PHE A 136 5.96 -7.82 5.20
N LEU A 137 6.60 -7.01 6.05
CA LEU A 137 6.36 -5.57 6.13
C LEU A 137 6.61 -4.81 4.80
N LYS A 138 7.34 -5.40 3.84
CA LYS A 138 7.54 -4.83 2.49
C LYS A 138 6.25 -4.73 1.68
N PHE A 139 5.34 -5.66 1.89
CA PHE A 139 4.13 -5.84 1.10
C PHE A 139 2.87 -5.37 1.85
N LEU A 140 3.05 -4.87 3.07
CA LEU A 140 1.96 -4.45 3.93
C LEU A 140 1.38 -3.13 3.42
N PRO A 141 0.06 -3.06 3.14
CA PRO A 141 -0.60 -1.79 2.90
C PRO A 141 -0.45 -0.86 4.12
N PRO A 142 -0.16 0.45 3.95
CA PRO A 142 0.23 1.34 5.05
C PRO A 142 -0.71 1.33 6.26
N ASP A 143 -2.02 1.27 6.02
CA ASP A 143 -3.04 1.43 7.06
C ASP A 143 -3.61 0.09 7.56
N SER A 144 -3.15 -1.03 7.01
CA SER A 144 -3.75 -2.35 7.19
C SER A 144 -3.89 -2.81 8.64
N LEU A 145 -2.87 -2.54 9.46
CA LEU A 145 -2.79 -3.05 10.83
C LEU A 145 -2.93 -1.95 11.87
N LEU A 146 -3.33 -0.73 11.49
CA LEU A 146 -3.41 0.40 12.41
C LEU A 146 -4.28 0.05 13.62
N ASP A 147 -3.78 0.44 14.79
CA ASP A 147 -4.41 0.25 16.10
C ASP A 147 -4.60 -1.22 16.55
N LEU A 148 -4.19 -2.21 15.73
CA LEU A 148 -4.23 -3.61 16.15
C LEU A 148 -3.21 -3.88 17.26
N PRO A 149 -3.54 -4.72 18.25
CA PRO A 149 -2.67 -4.98 19.38
C PRO A 149 -1.42 -5.77 18.95
N VAL A 150 -0.25 -5.30 19.40
CA VAL A 150 1.04 -5.92 19.13
C VAL A 150 1.49 -6.72 20.34
N TYR A 151 1.80 -7.99 20.12
CA TYR A 151 2.31 -8.90 21.14
C TYR A 151 3.75 -9.28 20.84
N ASN A 152 4.54 -9.51 21.89
CA ASN A 152 5.86 -10.12 21.76
C ASN A 152 5.78 -11.66 21.62
N GLN A 153 6.93 -12.30 21.42
CA GLN A 153 7.06 -13.76 21.31
C GLN A 153 6.61 -14.53 22.57
N LYS A 154 6.68 -13.91 23.75
CA LYS A 154 6.23 -14.50 25.03
C LYS A 154 4.71 -14.42 25.20
N GLY A 155 4.06 -13.53 24.44
CA GLY A 155 2.62 -13.28 24.51
C GLY A 155 2.23 -12.08 25.36
N ASP A 156 3.19 -11.24 25.76
CA ASP A 156 2.90 -9.99 26.45
C ASP A 156 2.40 -8.95 25.45
N LEU A 157 1.34 -8.22 25.82
CA LEU A 157 0.85 -7.08 25.07
C LEU A 157 1.85 -5.92 25.21
N LEU A 158 2.31 -5.39 24.09
CA LEU A 158 3.23 -4.25 24.06
C LEU A 158 2.52 -2.92 23.85
N GLY A 159 1.42 -2.91 23.10
CA GLY A 159 0.78 -1.69 22.64
C GLY A 159 -0.04 -1.90 21.36
N SER A 160 -0.23 -0.85 20.56
CA SER A 160 -0.97 -0.87 19.29
C SER A 160 -0.11 -0.46 18.09
N PHE A 161 -0.26 -1.18 16.98
CA PHE A 161 0.53 -0.95 15.77
C PHE A 161 0.26 0.44 15.19
N SER A 162 1.32 1.13 14.76
CA SER A 162 1.27 2.53 14.31
C SER A 162 1.92 2.79 12.95
N GLY A 163 2.36 1.74 12.25
CA GLY A 163 2.85 1.84 10.88
C GLY A 163 4.15 1.07 10.63
N ALA A 164 4.44 0.84 9.35
CA ALA A 164 5.71 0.33 8.87
C ALA A 164 6.60 1.48 8.35
N TYR A 165 7.91 1.34 8.48
CA TYR A 165 8.89 2.29 7.96
C TYR A 165 10.15 1.57 7.48
N PHE A 166 10.99 2.23 6.69
CA PHE A 166 12.31 1.69 6.32
C PHE A 166 13.38 2.24 7.26
N PHE A 167 13.99 1.37 8.04
CA PHE A 167 15.17 1.68 8.83
C PHE A 167 16.41 1.65 7.93
N GLU A 168 17.18 2.73 7.98
CA GLU A 168 18.45 2.88 7.27
C GLU A 168 19.57 3.12 8.28
N ARG A 169 20.65 2.36 8.15
CA ARG A 169 21.89 2.62 8.87
C ARG A 169 22.99 2.87 7.86
N SER A 170 23.46 4.11 7.77
CA SER A 170 24.67 4.46 7.03
C SER A 170 25.89 4.04 7.87
N GLY A 171 26.77 3.22 7.29
CA GLY A 171 28.06 2.92 7.90
C GLY A 171 28.94 4.17 7.89
N GLY A 172 29.45 4.60 9.04
CA GLY A 172 30.39 5.72 9.13
C GLY A 172 31.71 5.42 8.40
N LEU A 173 32.35 6.48 7.86
CA LEU A 173 33.70 6.64 7.25
C LEU A 173 34.29 5.53 6.35
N SER A 174 33.64 4.38 6.19
CA SER A 174 34.00 3.27 5.30
C SER A 174 32.74 2.84 4.56
N THR A 175 32.42 3.56 3.50
CA THR A 175 31.28 3.29 2.62
C THR A 175 31.47 1.96 1.91
N ALA A 176 30.80 0.91 2.40
CA ALA A 176 30.55 -0.30 1.60
C ALA A 176 29.19 -0.97 1.89
N THR A 177 28.59 -0.81 3.08
CA THR A 177 27.35 -1.54 3.40
C THR A 177 26.39 -0.72 4.26
N GLY A 178 25.69 0.24 3.65
CA GLY A 178 24.42 0.71 4.19
C GLY A 178 23.37 -0.38 3.99
N TYR A 179 22.54 -0.68 4.99
CA TYR A 179 21.39 -1.56 4.80
C TYR A 179 20.09 -0.81 5.10
N ARG A 180 19.13 -0.99 4.20
CA ARG A 180 17.75 -0.51 4.30
C ARG A 180 16.84 -1.70 4.54
N ARG A 181 16.08 -1.70 5.64
CA ARG A 181 15.18 -2.81 5.98
C ARG A 181 13.83 -2.28 6.47
N PRO A 182 12.71 -2.90 6.08
CA PRO A 182 11.42 -2.60 6.69
C PRO A 182 11.44 -2.92 8.18
N ASN A 183 10.82 -2.05 8.95
CA ASN A 183 10.57 -2.19 10.38
C ASN A 183 9.16 -1.63 10.67
N PHE A 184 8.71 -1.69 11.92
CA PHE A 184 7.43 -1.12 12.32
C PHE A 184 7.56 -0.32 13.61
N GLN A 185 6.54 0.47 13.91
CA GLN A 185 6.42 1.24 15.13
C GLN A 185 5.06 0.96 15.78
N TYR A 186 4.98 1.12 17.10
CA TYR A 186 3.76 0.91 17.88
C TYR A 186 3.67 1.95 18.99
N LYS A 187 2.45 2.32 19.39
CA LYS A 187 2.21 3.08 20.62
C LYS A 187 2.16 2.11 21.77
N ASP A 188 3.00 2.30 22.79
CA ASP A 188 2.95 1.46 23.99
C ASP A 188 1.70 1.73 24.84
N LEU A 189 1.61 1.07 25.99
CA LEU A 189 0.48 1.19 26.91
C LEU A 189 0.31 2.60 27.51
N ASN A 190 1.34 3.44 27.45
CA ASN A 190 1.30 4.84 27.88
C ASN A 190 1.01 5.80 26.71
N GLY A 191 0.87 5.26 25.49
CA GLY A 191 0.67 6.05 24.27
C GLY A 191 1.97 6.59 23.67
N GLU A 192 3.14 6.20 24.17
CA GLU A 192 4.42 6.64 23.63
C GLU A 192 4.81 5.82 22.41
N MET A 193 5.38 6.50 21.41
CA MET A 193 5.83 5.83 20.18
C MET A 193 7.10 5.03 20.45
N GLN A 194 7.03 3.73 20.19
CA GLN A 194 8.12 2.78 20.32
C GLN A 194 8.46 2.13 18.97
N ALA A 195 9.71 1.69 18.85
CA ALA A 195 10.16 0.80 17.80
C ALA A 195 10.63 -0.53 18.41
N PRO A 196 10.60 -1.65 17.67
CA PRO A 196 11.23 -2.89 18.08
C PRO A 196 12.67 -2.66 18.52
N SER A 197 13.03 -3.22 19.67
CA SER A 197 14.39 -3.17 20.19
C SER A 197 15.38 -3.98 19.34
N GLU A 198 14.88 -4.95 18.57
CA GLU A 198 15.66 -5.79 17.66
C GLU A 198 15.44 -5.39 16.20
N THR A 199 16.49 -5.47 15.38
CA THR A 199 16.40 -5.18 13.93
C THR A 199 15.92 -6.39 13.11
N PHE A 200 16.06 -7.60 13.65
CA PHE A 200 15.58 -8.85 13.06
C PHE A 200 14.30 -9.30 13.75
N LEU A 201 13.17 -9.23 13.05
CA LEU A 201 11.84 -9.36 13.65
C LEU A 201 11.27 -10.79 13.60
N ILE A 202 12.06 -11.76 13.16
CA ILE A 202 11.63 -13.14 12.89
C ILE A 202 11.04 -13.79 14.15
N ASP A 203 9.76 -14.17 14.10
CA ASP A 203 8.99 -14.77 15.21
C ASP A 203 9.01 -13.95 16.51
N ARG A 204 9.32 -12.65 16.46
CA ARG A 204 9.48 -11.79 17.65
C ARG A 204 8.21 -11.06 18.04
N TYR A 205 7.43 -10.65 17.05
CA TYR A 205 6.25 -9.83 17.22
C TYR A 205 5.12 -10.35 16.37
N GLY A 206 3.89 -10.17 16.83
CA GLY A 206 2.73 -10.47 16.01
C GLY A 206 1.46 -9.79 16.48
N VAL A 207 0.53 -9.64 15.55
CA VAL A 207 -0.83 -9.16 15.78
C VAL A 207 -1.80 -10.35 15.78
N PRO A 208 -2.91 -10.33 16.53
CA PRO A 208 -3.89 -11.41 16.50
C PRO A 208 -4.40 -11.67 15.08
N TRP A 209 -4.39 -12.95 14.67
CA TRP A 209 -4.88 -13.33 13.34
C TRP A 209 -6.34 -12.93 13.15
N LYS A 210 -7.18 -13.19 14.15
CA LYS A 210 -8.62 -12.88 14.13
C LYS A 210 -8.93 -11.42 13.81
N ASP A 211 -8.08 -10.50 14.26
CA ASP A 211 -8.29 -9.05 14.04
C ASP A 211 -7.68 -8.60 12.70
N ALA A 212 -6.66 -9.32 12.22
CA ALA A 212 -5.98 -9.02 10.97
C ALA A 212 -6.65 -9.68 9.75
N GLU A 213 -7.37 -10.79 9.87
CA GLU A 213 -7.75 -11.64 8.72
C GLU A 213 -8.62 -10.95 7.64
N SER A 214 -9.41 -9.95 8.04
CA SER A 214 -10.22 -9.14 7.11
C SER A 214 -9.48 -7.92 6.56
N GLN A 215 -8.33 -7.56 7.13
CA GLN A 215 -7.56 -6.39 6.73
C GLN A 215 -6.78 -6.64 5.42
N PRO A 216 -6.47 -5.58 4.64
CA PRO A 216 -5.63 -5.68 3.45
C PRO A 216 -4.23 -6.24 3.78
N GLY A 217 -3.88 -7.44 3.33
CA GLY A 217 -2.63 -8.12 3.73
C GLY A 217 -1.51 -8.15 2.71
N PHE A 218 -1.80 -7.84 1.46
CA PHE A 218 -0.80 -7.79 0.39
C PHE A 218 -1.12 -6.67 -0.59
N ARG A 219 -0.11 -5.86 -0.86
CA ARG A 219 -0.12 -4.83 -1.89
C ARG A 219 1.20 -4.85 -2.66
N LEU A 220 1.11 -4.67 -3.98
CA LEU A 220 2.30 -4.57 -4.83
C LEU A 220 3.10 -3.30 -4.48
N PRO A 221 4.43 -3.39 -4.35
CA PRO A 221 5.29 -2.25 -3.99
C PRO A 221 5.28 -1.15 -5.06
N ALA A 222 4.88 0.07 -4.67
CA ALA A 222 4.76 1.20 -5.58
C ALA A 222 6.08 1.66 -6.21
N ASP A 223 7.21 1.46 -5.52
CA ASP A 223 8.54 1.83 -6.01
C ASP A 223 9.00 1.03 -7.24
N LYS A 224 8.30 -0.07 -7.56
CA LYS A 224 8.49 -0.84 -8.80
C LYS A 224 7.74 -0.24 -9.99
N LEU A 225 6.75 0.61 -9.75
CA LEU A 225 5.79 1.10 -10.76
C LEU A 225 6.07 2.55 -11.13
N VAL A 226 6.52 3.35 -10.16
CA VAL A 226 6.87 4.75 -10.39
C VAL A 226 8.21 4.81 -11.14
N PRO A 227 8.26 5.40 -12.35
CA PRO A 227 9.50 5.51 -13.12
C PRO A 227 10.60 6.20 -12.31
N LYS A 228 11.78 5.58 -12.27
CA LYS A 228 12.98 6.21 -11.69
C LYS A 228 13.44 7.34 -12.62
N ARG A 229 14.03 8.38 -12.02
CA ARG A 229 14.58 9.54 -12.75
C ARG A 229 15.63 9.14 -13.76
#